data_AF-A0A523EKT3-F1
#
_entry.id   AF-A0A523EKT3-F1
#
_cell.length_a   1.000
_cell.length_b   1.000
_cell.length_c   1.000
_cell.angle_alpha   90.00
_cell.angle_beta   90.00
_cell.angle_gamma   90.00
#
_symmetry.space_group_name_H-M   'P 1'
#
loop_
_entity.id
_entity.type
_entity.pdbx_description
1 polymer ?
#
loop_
_entity_poly.entity_id
_entity_poly.type
_entity_poly.pdbx_seq_one_letter_code
_entity_poly.pdbx_strand_id
1 'polypeptide(L)'
;MPHWHDRSMGFEPCRSKTKDFLDSNLPAPILHLICGMNDQNQDLPQDRPTERGPRDVDLTALYLREVGATPLLNREKEVDLARRLQTARNDFRKAVLKLPKEPRAHAFGSAGLKVKQQGPWLLQQIVVCWDSLQGLARETPELKDHAAFQALTDAKRRLDRSRDAMIEANLRLVAHVAKKFCNQGLPYMDLVQEGNIGLMKAVEKFEHERGYKFSTYAFWWIKQAITRAIADKSRTIRIPVHLLEKVRKVQRVSRELEDELGREPNVQEISEKAQLPIKAVAEILGSGTDD
;
A
#
# COMPACT_ATOMS: atom_id res chain seq x y z
N MET A 1 35.53 17.90 -1.91
CA MET A 1 34.91 16.87 -1.06
C MET A 1 33.72 17.47 -0.34
N PRO A 2 32.46 17.18 -0.74
CA PRO A 2 31.30 17.73 -0.05
C PRO A 2 30.73 16.73 0.97
N HIS A 3 30.59 17.24 2.19
CA HIS A 3 29.97 16.64 3.36
C HIS A 3 28.44 16.62 3.21
N TRP A 4 27.80 15.50 3.51
CA TRP A 4 26.36 15.31 3.41
C TRP A 4 25.60 16.06 4.52
N HIS A 5 24.65 16.91 4.15
CA HIS A 5 23.62 17.45 5.06
C HIS A 5 22.30 16.70 4.85
N ASP A 6 21.77 16.25 5.98
CA ASP A 6 20.46 15.65 6.21
C ASP A 6 19.32 16.52 5.62
N ARG A 7 18.49 15.93 4.75
CA ARG A 7 17.18 16.49 4.34
C ARG A 7 16.07 15.59 4.85
N SER A 8 15.63 15.93 6.05
CA SER A 8 14.26 15.76 6.50
C SER A 8 13.29 16.33 5.45
N MET A 9 12.54 15.45 4.77
CA MET A 9 11.38 15.85 3.97
C MET A 9 10.28 16.31 4.92
N GLY A 10 10.28 17.60 5.23
CA GLY A 10 9.16 18.30 5.83
C GLY A 10 7.98 18.28 4.86
N PHE A 11 6.95 17.52 5.19
CA PHE A 11 5.63 17.71 4.60
C PHE A 11 5.00 18.89 5.34
N GLU A 12 5.11 20.10 4.79
CA GLU A 12 4.30 21.22 5.25
C GLU A 12 2.83 20.94 4.89
N PRO A 13 1.90 20.86 5.86
CA PRO A 13 0.49 20.77 5.55
C PRO A 13 0.07 22.13 4.99
N CYS A 14 -0.33 22.13 3.72
CA CYS A 14 -0.77 23.30 2.99
C CYS A 14 -1.84 24.07 3.81
N ARG A 15 -1.42 25.16 4.47
CA ARG A 15 -2.33 26.13 5.09
C ARG A 15 -3.06 26.85 3.96
N SER A 16 -4.37 26.91 4.08
CA SER A 16 -5.27 27.84 3.39
C SER A 16 -5.13 27.88 1.86
N LYS A 17 -5.81 26.95 1.17
CA LYS A 17 -6.50 27.13 -0.13
C LYS A 17 -6.95 25.75 -0.67
N THR A 18 -7.80 25.06 0.07
CA THR A 18 -8.40 23.77 -0.34
C THR A 18 -9.91 23.87 -0.49
N LYS A 19 -10.39 25.01 -1.01
CA LYS A 19 -11.78 25.13 -1.47
C LYS A 19 -11.92 25.15 -3.00
N ASP A 20 -10.84 25.48 -3.72
CA ASP A 20 -10.90 25.65 -5.18
C ASP A 20 -10.11 24.58 -5.98
N PHE A 21 -9.58 23.54 -5.33
CA PHE A 21 -8.91 22.41 -6.01
C PHE A 21 -9.76 21.13 -6.06
N LEU A 22 -10.92 21.12 -5.40
CA LEU A 22 -11.74 19.92 -5.20
C LEU A 22 -13.01 19.86 -6.07
N ASP A 23 -13.31 20.85 -6.90
CA ASP A 23 -14.57 20.91 -7.65
C ASP A 23 -14.45 20.76 -9.19
N SER A 24 -13.29 20.39 -9.75
CA SER A 24 -13.16 20.38 -11.23
C SER A 24 -12.38 19.24 -11.87
N ASN A 25 -12.04 18.14 -11.18
CA ASN A 25 -11.46 16.96 -11.85
C ASN A 25 -11.63 15.61 -11.11
N LEU A 26 -12.87 15.25 -10.77
CA LEU A 26 -13.22 13.84 -10.53
C LEU A 26 -14.20 13.41 -11.61
N PRO A 27 -13.84 12.48 -12.51
CA PRO A 27 -14.80 11.99 -13.48
C PRO A 27 -15.94 11.26 -12.73
N ALA A 28 -17.17 11.48 -13.20
CA ALA A 28 -18.42 10.89 -12.69
C ALA A 28 -18.44 9.36 -12.44
N PRO A 29 -17.59 8.48 -13.04
CA PRO A 29 -17.68 7.03 -12.83
C PRO A 29 -17.38 6.56 -11.40
N ILE A 30 -16.71 7.36 -10.55
CA ILE A 30 -16.31 6.93 -9.21
C ILE A 30 -17.50 6.88 -8.23
N LEU A 31 -18.51 7.74 -8.41
CA LEU A 31 -19.75 7.67 -7.62
C LEU A 31 -20.60 6.44 -7.99
N HIS A 32 -20.59 6.05 -9.27
CA HIS A 32 -21.38 4.92 -9.76
C HIS A 32 -20.76 3.57 -9.38
N LEU A 33 -19.43 3.49 -9.24
CA LEU A 33 -18.72 2.23 -8.93
C LEU A 33 -18.80 1.82 -7.45
N ILE A 34 -19.10 2.75 -6.54
CA ILE A 34 -19.26 2.46 -5.10
C ILE A 34 -20.74 2.21 -4.74
N CYS A 35 -21.69 2.74 -5.52
CA CYS A 35 -23.13 2.55 -5.32
C CYS A 35 -23.76 1.47 -6.22
N GLY A 36 -23.11 1.06 -7.31
CA GLY A 36 -23.58 0.01 -8.21
C GLY A 36 -23.14 -1.39 -7.79
N MET A 37 -23.61 -1.87 -6.65
CA MET A 37 -23.59 -3.30 -6.35
C MET A 37 -24.56 -4.00 -7.31
N ASN A 38 -24.03 -4.67 -8.33
CA ASN A 38 -24.76 -5.75 -8.99
C ASN A 38 -23.83 -6.93 -9.23
N ASP A 39 -24.20 -8.05 -8.60
CA ASP A 39 -23.63 -9.38 -8.74
C ASP A 39 -23.84 -9.92 -10.16
N GLN A 40 -22.91 -9.64 -11.08
CA GLN A 40 -22.77 -10.44 -12.30
C GLN A 40 -21.31 -10.88 -12.53
N ASN A 41 -21.08 -12.17 -12.22
CA ASN A 41 -20.17 -13.13 -12.86
C ASN A 41 -19.99 -12.86 -14.38
N GLN A 42 -18.92 -13.17 -15.11
CA GLN A 42 -17.70 -13.98 -15.07
C GLN A 42 -16.68 -13.18 -15.94
N ASP A 43 -15.40 -13.05 -15.64
CA ASP A 43 -14.36 -14.03 -15.97
C ASP A 43 -13.09 -13.67 -15.17
N LEU A 44 -12.43 -14.67 -14.62
CA LEU A 44 -11.05 -14.60 -14.16
C LEU A 44 -10.19 -15.11 -15.31
N PRO A 45 -9.11 -14.41 -15.72
CA PRO A 45 -8.18 -14.94 -16.71
C PRO A 45 -7.61 -16.27 -16.20
N GLN A 46 -7.89 -17.35 -16.93
CA GLN A 46 -7.24 -18.63 -16.67
C GLN A 46 -5.83 -18.54 -17.22
N ASP A 47 -4.81 -18.51 -16.35
CA ASP A 47 -3.45 -18.82 -16.77
C ASP A 47 -3.48 -20.16 -17.50
N ARG A 48 -2.88 -20.20 -18.70
CA ARG A 48 -2.80 -21.40 -19.54
C ARG A 48 -2.34 -22.58 -18.67
N PRO A 49 -3.08 -23.70 -18.61
CA PRO A 49 -2.72 -24.78 -17.69
C PRO A 49 -1.43 -25.43 -18.20
N THR A 50 -0.31 -25.12 -17.57
CA THR A 50 0.81 -26.05 -17.48
C THR A 50 0.25 -27.34 -16.91
N GLU A 51 0.41 -28.47 -17.61
CA GLU A 51 -0.16 -29.78 -17.26
C GLU A 51 -0.07 -30.04 -15.73
N ARG A 52 -1.22 -29.92 -15.03
CA ARG A 52 -1.25 -29.97 -13.56
C ARG A 52 -1.42 -31.40 -13.08
N GLY A 53 -0.44 -31.88 -12.30
CA GLY A 53 -0.55 -33.15 -11.58
C GLY A 53 -1.63 -33.12 -10.48
N PRO A 54 -2.02 -34.28 -9.91
CA PRO A 54 -3.27 -34.46 -9.15
C PRO A 54 -3.35 -33.78 -7.77
N ARG A 55 -2.45 -32.85 -7.41
CA ARG A 55 -2.38 -32.23 -6.07
C ARG A 55 -1.99 -30.75 -6.08
N ASP A 56 -2.26 -30.03 -7.15
CA ASP A 56 -1.99 -28.59 -7.17
C ASP A 56 -3.19 -27.84 -6.57
N VAL A 57 -3.06 -27.44 -5.30
CA VAL A 57 -4.12 -26.73 -4.58
C VAL A 57 -4.24 -25.33 -5.18
N ASP A 58 -5.42 -24.96 -5.67
CA ASP A 58 -5.67 -23.62 -6.20
C ASP A 58 -5.66 -22.58 -5.05
N LEU A 59 -4.48 -22.01 -4.81
CA LEU A 59 -4.23 -20.99 -3.80
C LEU A 59 -5.08 -19.73 -4.02
N THR A 60 -5.42 -19.42 -5.27
CA THR A 60 -6.26 -18.27 -5.60
C THR A 60 -7.69 -18.51 -5.15
N ALA A 61 -8.25 -19.68 -5.46
CA ALA A 61 -9.59 -20.04 -5.02
C ALA A 61 -9.70 -20.12 -3.50
N LEU A 62 -8.71 -20.71 -2.82
CA LEU A 62 -8.66 -20.75 -1.36
C LEU A 62 -8.66 -19.36 -0.75
N TYR A 63 -7.81 -18.46 -1.27
CA TYR A 63 -7.73 -17.09 -0.78
C TYR A 63 -9.03 -16.33 -1.00
N LEU A 64 -9.62 -16.39 -2.21
CA LEU A 64 -10.87 -15.69 -2.53
C LEU A 64 -12.04 -16.18 -1.66
N ARG A 65 -12.08 -17.47 -1.34
CA ARG A 65 -13.05 -18.04 -0.40
C ARG A 65 -12.87 -17.48 1.00
N GLU A 66 -11.63 -17.43 1.49
CA GLU A 66 -11.29 -16.91 2.82
C GLU A 66 -11.69 -15.44 2.95
N VAL A 67 -11.26 -14.57 2.03
CA VAL A 67 -11.58 -13.14 2.10
C VAL A 67 -13.06 -12.86 1.81
N GLY A 68 -13.73 -13.73 1.05
CA GLY A 68 -15.16 -13.65 0.76
C GLY A 68 -16.04 -13.91 1.98
N ALA A 69 -15.55 -14.66 2.97
CA ALA A 69 -16.28 -14.95 4.21
C ALA A 69 -16.48 -13.71 5.08
N THR A 70 -15.60 -12.71 4.97
CA THR A 70 -15.68 -11.47 5.75
C THR A 70 -16.70 -10.50 5.12
N PRO A 71 -17.73 -10.07 5.88
CA PRO A 71 -18.74 -9.16 5.37
C PRO A 71 -18.17 -7.76 5.11
N LEU A 72 -18.70 -7.10 4.08
CA LEU A 72 -18.32 -5.72 3.76
C LEU A 72 -18.70 -4.78 4.91
N LEU A 73 -17.80 -3.89 5.26
CA LEU A 73 -18.06 -2.88 6.30
C LEU A 73 -18.99 -1.80 5.76
N ASN A 74 -19.97 -1.41 6.58
CA ASN A 74 -20.67 -0.16 6.40
C ASN A 74 -19.85 0.99 7.02
N ARG A 75 -20.23 2.25 6.74
CA ARG A 75 -19.50 3.43 7.21
C ARG A 75 -19.37 3.48 8.74
N GLU A 76 -20.40 3.07 9.47
CA GLU A 76 -20.40 3.06 10.94
C GLU A 76 -19.37 2.07 11.48
N LYS A 77 -19.38 0.83 10.98
CA LYS A 77 -18.41 -0.20 11.36
C LYS A 77 -16.98 0.16 10.99
N GLU A 78 -16.76 0.83 9.85
CA GLU A 78 -15.43 1.37 9.48
C GLU A 78 -14.92 2.37 10.53
N VAL A 79 -15.77 3.32 10.93
CA VAL A 79 -15.42 4.34 11.95
C VAL A 79 -15.19 3.68 13.31
N ASP A 80 -15.99 2.69 13.69
CA ASP A 80 -15.84 1.96 14.94
C ASP A 80 -14.52 1.19 15.01
N LEU A 81 -14.15 0.47 13.95
CA LEU A 81 -12.86 -0.24 13.88
C LEU A 81 -11.68 0.75 13.93
N ALA A 82 -11.75 1.85 13.19
CA ALA A 82 -10.71 2.87 13.20
C ALA A 82 -10.57 3.53 14.59
N ARG A 83 -11.69 3.79 15.27
CA ARG A 83 -11.71 4.33 16.64
C ARG A 83 -11.12 3.33 17.63
N ARG A 84 -11.48 2.05 17.55
CA ARG A 84 -10.92 0.98 18.40
C ARG A 84 -9.40 0.87 18.23
N LEU A 85 -8.93 0.90 16.98
CA LEU A 85 -7.49 0.90 16.68
C LEU A 85 -6.79 2.10 17.30
N GLN A 86 -7.38 3.30 17.20
CA GLN A 86 -6.86 4.51 17.79
C GLN A 86 -6.80 4.45 19.32
N THR A 87 -7.86 3.96 19.96
CA THR A 87 -7.88 3.74 21.41
C THR A 87 -6.81 2.75 21.83
N ALA A 88 -6.63 1.63 21.11
CA ALA A 88 -5.61 0.65 21.41
C ALA A 88 -4.17 1.23 21.28
N ARG A 89 -3.92 2.12 20.30
CA ARG A 89 -2.64 2.85 20.18
C ARG A 89 -2.38 3.72 21.41
N ASN A 90 -3.40 4.43 21.87
CA ASN A 90 -3.32 5.27 23.06
C ASN A 90 -3.10 4.45 24.34
N ASP A 91 -3.74 3.30 24.45
CA ASP A 91 -3.58 2.39 25.59
C ASP A 91 -2.17 1.79 25.64
N PHE A 92 -1.62 1.40 24.48
CA PHE A 92 -0.22 0.96 24.39
C PHE A 92 0.73 2.07 24.88
N ARG A 93 0.56 3.30 24.38
CA ARG A 93 1.35 4.45 24.83
C ARG A 93 1.25 4.66 26.35
N LYS A 94 0.03 4.62 26.91
CA LYS A 94 -0.18 4.76 28.36
C LYS A 94 0.52 3.65 29.15
N ALA A 95 0.53 2.41 28.63
CA ALA A 95 1.25 1.30 29.26
C ALA A 95 2.76 1.52 29.24
N VAL A 96 3.35 1.99 28.13
CA VAL A 96 4.79 2.33 28.05
C VAL A 96 5.16 3.41 29.08
N LEU A 97 4.30 4.40 29.31
CA LEU A 97 4.57 5.46 30.30
C LEU A 97 4.66 4.96 31.75
N LYS A 98 4.00 3.83 32.06
CA LYS A 98 4.01 3.17 33.37
C LYS A 98 5.22 2.26 33.60
N LEU A 99 6.04 2.03 32.57
CA LEU A 99 7.27 1.24 32.71
C LEU A 99 8.28 1.94 33.63
N PRO A 100 9.21 1.17 34.26
CA PRO A 100 10.33 1.72 35.00
C PRO A 100 11.19 2.67 34.13
N LYS A 101 11.96 3.55 34.79
CA LYS A 101 12.69 4.64 34.13
C LYS A 101 13.59 4.16 32.99
N GLU A 102 14.36 3.10 33.20
CA GLU A 102 15.31 2.58 32.20
C GLU A 102 14.62 1.94 30.98
N PRO A 103 13.74 0.92 31.11
CA PRO A 103 13.00 0.37 29.99
C PRO A 103 12.19 1.42 29.23
N ARG A 104 11.59 2.37 29.96
CA ARG A 104 10.86 3.48 29.35
C ARG A 104 11.80 4.35 28.51
N ALA A 105 12.93 4.79 29.04
CA ALA A 105 13.88 5.62 28.29
C ALA A 105 14.38 4.90 27.02
N HIS A 106 14.67 3.60 27.13
CA HIS A 106 15.06 2.75 26.01
C HIS A 106 13.97 2.69 24.92
N ALA A 107 12.72 2.46 25.31
CA ALA A 107 11.56 2.36 24.42
C ALA A 107 11.27 3.65 23.63
N PHE A 108 11.47 4.82 24.26
CA PHE A 108 11.31 6.11 23.60
C PHE A 108 12.48 6.42 22.66
N GLY A 109 13.71 6.11 23.09
CA GLY A 109 14.92 6.34 22.30
C GLY A 109 14.93 5.55 20.98
N SER A 110 14.61 4.26 21.04
CA SER A 110 14.60 3.38 19.86
C SER A 110 13.54 3.76 18.83
N ALA A 111 12.39 4.24 19.27
CA ALA A 111 11.30 4.67 18.40
C ALA A 111 11.47 6.10 17.83
N GLY A 112 12.56 6.81 18.16
CA GLY A 112 12.77 8.21 17.79
C GLY A 112 11.72 9.15 18.41
N LEU A 113 11.12 8.75 19.53
CA LEU A 113 10.01 9.46 20.17
C LEU A 113 10.52 10.30 21.33
N LYS A 114 9.99 11.53 21.45
CA LYS A 114 10.21 12.34 22.65
C LYS A 114 9.19 11.97 23.71
N VAL A 115 9.62 11.88 24.98
CA VAL A 115 8.71 11.60 26.13
C VAL A 115 7.55 12.60 26.19
N LYS A 116 7.79 13.85 25.78
CA LYS A 116 6.80 14.94 25.75
C LYS A 116 5.96 15.00 24.47
N GLN A 117 6.18 14.13 23.48
CA GLN A 117 5.45 14.19 22.21
C GLN A 117 3.95 13.96 22.42
N GLN A 118 3.13 14.92 22.03
CA GLN A 118 1.67 14.81 22.09
C GLN A 118 1.12 14.15 20.83
N GLY A 119 -0.01 13.46 20.96
CA GLY A 119 -0.71 12.80 19.86
C GLY A 119 -0.51 11.27 19.75
N PRO A 120 -1.29 10.62 18.90
CA PRO A 120 -1.25 9.17 18.72
C PRO A 120 0.05 8.74 18.02
N TRP A 121 0.75 7.74 18.58
CA TRP A 121 1.96 7.19 17.95
C TRP A 121 1.60 6.39 16.72
N LEU A 122 2.36 6.53 15.64
CA LEU A 122 2.21 5.71 14.43
C LEU A 122 2.39 4.23 14.77
N LEU A 123 1.68 3.34 14.07
CA LEU A 123 1.83 1.89 14.27
C LEU A 123 3.30 1.46 14.08
N GLN A 124 4.00 2.02 13.09
CA GLN A 124 5.43 1.76 12.88
C GLN A 124 6.28 2.11 14.10
N GLN A 125 6.01 3.25 14.76
CA GLN A 125 6.75 3.65 15.97
C GLN A 125 6.47 2.70 17.13
N ILE A 126 5.22 2.24 17.26
CA ILE A 126 4.82 1.25 18.27
C ILE A 126 5.52 -0.09 18.04
N VAL A 127 5.65 -0.55 16.79
CA VAL A 127 6.37 -1.78 16.44
C VAL A 127 7.84 -1.69 16.85
N VAL A 128 8.54 -0.63 16.43
CA VAL A 128 9.96 -0.42 16.81
C VAL A 128 10.14 -0.36 18.32
N CYS A 129 9.25 0.35 19.02
CA CYS A 129 9.23 0.45 20.47
C CYS A 129 9.08 -0.93 21.14
N TRP A 130 8.13 -1.73 20.66
CA TRP A 130 7.85 -3.06 21.18
C TRP A 130 9.02 -4.02 20.96
N ASP A 131 9.60 -4.05 19.76
CA ASP A 131 10.70 -4.94 19.41
C ASP A 131 11.95 -4.65 20.25
N SER A 132 12.23 -3.36 20.46
CA SER A 132 13.30 -2.88 21.34
C SER A 132 13.07 -3.30 22.80
N LEU A 133 11.85 -3.17 23.32
CA LEU A 133 11.50 -3.63 24.67
C LEU A 133 11.57 -5.15 24.82
N GLN A 134 11.21 -5.90 23.78
CA GLN A 134 11.37 -7.35 23.75
C GLN A 134 12.84 -7.76 23.75
N GLY A 135 13.70 -7.03 23.04
CA GLY A 135 15.16 -7.20 23.11
C GLY A 135 15.67 -7.03 24.53
N LEU A 136 15.33 -5.92 25.18
CA LEU A 136 15.72 -5.65 26.57
C LEU A 136 15.19 -6.72 27.54
N ALA A 137 13.96 -7.18 27.36
CA ALA A 137 13.35 -8.24 28.18
C ALA A 137 13.97 -9.63 27.96
N ARG A 138 14.77 -9.83 26.90
CA ARG A 138 15.60 -11.04 26.74
C ARG A 138 16.87 -10.96 27.57
N GLU A 139 17.45 -9.77 27.70
CA GLU A 139 18.65 -9.51 28.50
C GLU A 139 18.35 -9.40 29.99
N THR A 140 17.15 -8.92 30.34
CA THR A 140 16.68 -8.75 31.73
C THR A 140 15.36 -9.48 31.94
N PRO A 141 15.39 -10.79 32.28
CA PRO A 141 14.19 -11.61 32.44
C PRO A 141 13.20 -11.06 33.48
N GLU A 142 13.69 -10.41 34.54
CA GLU A 142 12.89 -9.82 35.62
C GLU A 142 11.92 -8.74 35.11
N LEU A 143 12.25 -8.10 33.99
CA LEU A 143 11.38 -7.11 33.36
C LEU A 143 10.05 -7.75 32.89
N LYS A 144 10.07 -9.04 32.50
CA LYS A 144 8.85 -9.74 32.04
C LYS A 144 7.86 -9.95 33.18
N ASP A 145 8.34 -10.18 34.39
CA ASP A 145 7.49 -10.43 35.56
C ASP A 145 6.92 -9.12 36.14
N HIS A 146 7.46 -7.98 35.73
CA HIS A 146 6.98 -6.68 36.16
C HIS A 146 5.54 -6.42 35.68
N ALA A 147 4.63 -6.07 36.61
CA ALA A 147 3.21 -5.84 36.31
C ALA A 147 2.97 -4.84 35.17
N ALA A 148 3.78 -3.79 35.07
CA ALA A 148 3.69 -2.82 33.97
C ALA A 148 4.05 -3.41 32.60
N PHE A 149 4.98 -4.37 32.54
CA PHE A 149 5.36 -5.05 31.29
C PHE A 149 4.29 -6.06 30.85
N GLN A 150 3.65 -6.75 31.80
CA GLN A 150 2.49 -7.60 31.52
C GLN A 150 1.32 -6.77 30.97
N ALA A 151 1.01 -5.63 31.61
CA ALA A 151 -0.02 -4.70 31.13
C ALA A 151 0.29 -4.15 29.72
N LEU A 152 1.58 -3.90 29.42
CA LEU A 152 2.03 -3.50 28.09
C LEU A 152 1.86 -4.62 27.05
N THR A 153 2.20 -5.85 27.42
CA THR A 153 2.02 -7.04 26.57
C THR A 153 0.55 -7.22 26.19
N ASP A 154 -0.36 -7.06 27.16
CA ASP A 154 -1.79 -7.13 26.88
C ASP A 154 -2.29 -5.95 26.04
N ALA A 155 -1.75 -4.74 26.25
CA ALA A 155 -2.04 -3.59 25.40
C ALA A 155 -1.58 -3.82 23.95
N LYS A 156 -0.40 -4.43 23.75
CA LYS A 156 0.11 -4.82 22.44
C LYS A 156 -0.79 -5.85 21.76
N ARG A 157 -1.23 -6.88 22.48
CA ARG A 157 -2.17 -7.89 21.96
C ARG A 157 -3.51 -7.29 21.55
N ARG A 158 -4.04 -6.32 22.31
CA ARG A 158 -5.28 -5.59 21.94
C ARG A 158 -5.07 -4.73 20.70
N LEU A 159 -3.91 -4.09 20.58
CA LEU A 159 -3.54 -3.30 19.42
C LEU A 159 -3.44 -4.16 18.16
N ASP A 160 -2.73 -5.28 18.23
CA ASP A 160 -2.56 -6.19 17.09
C ASP A 160 -3.91 -6.73 16.62
N ARG A 161 -4.75 -7.21 17.54
CA ARG A 161 -6.12 -7.65 17.18
C ARG A 161 -6.95 -6.55 16.52
N SER A 162 -6.83 -5.30 16.98
CA SER A 162 -7.57 -4.18 16.38
C SER A 162 -7.04 -3.80 15.00
N ARG A 163 -5.72 -3.88 14.81
CA ARG A 163 -5.05 -3.67 13.53
C ARG A 163 -5.47 -4.75 12.54
N ASP A 164 -5.39 -6.02 12.95
CA ASP A 164 -5.66 -7.18 12.11
C ASP A 164 -7.14 -7.20 11.70
N ALA A 165 -8.06 -6.91 12.62
CA ALA A 165 -9.48 -6.77 12.30
C ALA A 165 -9.76 -5.67 11.26
N MET A 166 -9.03 -4.55 11.31
CA MET A 166 -9.15 -3.47 10.31
C MET A 166 -8.60 -3.91 8.94
N ILE A 167 -7.51 -4.69 8.92
CA ILE A 167 -6.91 -5.22 7.69
C ILE A 167 -7.83 -6.28 7.06
N GLU A 168 -8.22 -7.29 7.83
CA GLU A 168 -9.04 -8.44 7.40
C GLU A 168 -10.35 -8.00 6.78
N ALA A 169 -11.02 -7.01 7.39
CA ALA A 169 -12.26 -6.46 6.88
C ALA A 169 -12.14 -5.75 5.51
N ASN A 170 -10.90 -5.45 5.07
CA ASN A 170 -10.60 -4.74 3.83
C ASN A 170 -9.81 -5.59 2.81
N LEU A 171 -9.54 -6.87 3.07
CA LEU A 171 -8.81 -7.73 2.12
C LEU A 171 -9.54 -7.88 0.77
N ARG A 172 -10.89 -7.88 0.78
CA ARG A 172 -11.70 -7.91 -0.44
C ARG A 172 -11.44 -6.73 -1.37
N LEU A 173 -11.19 -5.54 -0.80
CA LEU A 173 -10.84 -4.35 -1.58
C LEU A 173 -9.52 -4.57 -2.32
N VAL A 174 -8.53 -5.19 -1.67
CA VAL A 174 -7.23 -5.49 -2.30
C VAL A 174 -7.42 -6.43 -3.48
N ALA A 175 -8.14 -7.54 -3.30
CA ALA A 175 -8.42 -8.49 -4.37
C ALA A 175 -9.10 -7.82 -5.58
N HIS A 176 -10.07 -6.93 -5.33
CA HIS A 176 -10.75 -6.16 -6.36
C HIS A 176 -9.81 -5.20 -7.10
N VAL A 177 -8.96 -4.46 -6.38
CA VAL A 177 -8.02 -3.53 -7.00
C VAL A 177 -6.97 -4.29 -7.82
N ALA A 178 -6.43 -5.39 -7.28
CA ALA A 178 -5.43 -6.24 -7.93
C ALA A 178 -5.93 -6.84 -9.25
N LYS A 179 -7.22 -7.16 -9.36
CA LYS A 179 -7.82 -7.71 -10.60
C LYS A 179 -7.57 -6.82 -11.83
N LYS A 180 -7.49 -5.50 -11.65
CA LYS A 180 -7.23 -4.53 -12.74
C LYS A 180 -5.78 -4.53 -13.24
N PHE A 181 -4.87 -5.15 -12.50
CA PHE A 181 -3.43 -5.19 -12.79
C PHE A 181 -2.96 -6.57 -13.24
N CYS A 182 -3.87 -7.53 -13.42
CA CYS A 182 -3.56 -8.84 -13.99
C CYS A 182 -2.91 -8.69 -15.38
N ASN A 183 -2.13 -9.70 -15.77
CA ASN A 183 -1.47 -9.78 -17.08
C ASN A 183 -0.41 -8.68 -17.33
N GLN A 184 0.08 -7.98 -16.30
CA GLN A 184 1.16 -7.00 -16.40
C GLN A 184 2.55 -7.57 -16.03
N GLY A 185 2.71 -8.89 -16.10
CA GLY A 185 3.98 -9.57 -15.84
C GLY A 185 4.21 -10.00 -14.39
N LEU A 186 3.21 -9.91 -13.51
CA LEU A 186 3.22 -10.51 -12.17
C LEU A 186 1.99 -11.42 -11.99
N PRO A 187 2.15 -12.58 -11.32
CA PRO A 187 1.03 -13.44 -10.94
C PRO A 187 0.00 -12.71 -10.08
N TYR A 188 -1.27 -13.14 -10.15
CA TYR A 188 -2.34 -12.50 -9.39
C TYR A 188 -2.10 -12.50 -7.88
N MET A 189 -1.65 -13.63 -7.32
CA MET A 189 -1.34 -13.73 -5.90
C MET A 189 -0.25 -12.75 -5.48
N ASP A 190 0.79 -12.55 -6.30
CA ASP A 190 1.84 -11.57 -6.00
C ASP A 190 1.31 -10.13 -6.00
N LEU A 191 0.41 -9.79 -6.94
CA LEU A 191 -0.27 -8.49 -6.96
C LEU A 191 -1.12 -8.28 -5.70
N VAL A 192 -1.84 -9.31 -5.26
CA VAL A 192 -2.64 -9.28 -4.03
C VAL A 192 -1.74 -9.08 -2.82
N GLN A 193 -0.61 -9.79 -2.72
CA GLN A 193 0.32 -9.64 -1.60
C GLN A 193 0.91 -8.23 -1.52
N GLU A 194 1.30 -7.66 -2.66
CA GLU A 194 1.80 -6.28 -2.72
C GLU A 194 0.70 -5.26 -2.39
N GLY A 195 -0.52 -5.52 -2.84
CA GLY A 195 -1.70 -4.76 -2.46
C GLY A 195 -1.99 -4.82 -0.96
N ASN A 196 -1.82 -5.98 -0.33
CA ASN A 196 -1.98 -6.17 1.12
C ASN A 196 -0.93 -5.35 1.89
N ILE A 197 0.31 -5.26 1.39
CA ILE A 197 1.35 -4.37 1.93
C ILE A 197 0.92 -2.91 1.82
N GLY A 198 0.32 -2.51 0.70
CA GLY A 198 -0.29 -1.19 0.53
C GLY A 198 -1.42 -0.91 1.53
N LEU A 199 -2.33 -1.87 1.72
CA LEU A 199 -3.42 -1.78 2.68
C LEU A 199 -2.90 -1.61 4.11
N MET A 200 -1.90 -2.40 4.52
CA MET A 200 -1.28 -2.25 5.85
C MET A 200 -0.77 -0.82 6.06
N LYS A 201 -0.03 -0.26 5.10
CA LYS A 201 0.45 1.14 5.16
C LYS A 201 -0.69 2.15 5.25
N ALA A 202 -1.82 1.89 4.60
CA ALA A 202 -3.01 2.73 4.73
C ALA A 202 -3.54 2.70 6.17
N VAL A 203 -3.70 1.51 6.76
CA VAL A 203 -4.16 1.35 8.16
C VAL A 203 -3.25 2.09 9.14
N GLU A 204 -1.93 2.08 8.94
CA GLU A 204 -0.98 2.78 9.81
C GLU A 204 -1.15 4.30 9.84
N LYS A 205 -1.56 4.88 8.71
CA LYS A 205 -1.61 6.34 8.50
C LYS A 205 -3.02 6.91 8.49
N PHE A 206 -4.06 6.08 8.57
CA PHE A 206 -5.43 6.53 8.46
C PHE A 206 -5.88 7.35 9.68
N GLU A 207 -6.55 8.47 9.43
CA GLU A 207 -7.13 9.36 10.44
C GLU A 207 -8.64 9.46 10.21
N HIS A 208 -9.43 8.76 11.04
CA HIS A 208 -10.89 8.71 10.89
C HIS A 208 -11.57 10.06 11.17
N GLU A 209 -10.93 10.96 11.92
CA GLU A 209 -11.46 12.28 12.29
C GLU A 209 -11.64 13.21 11.09
N ARG A 210 -10.93 12.93 9.97
CA ARG A 210 -11.05 13.71 8.73
C ARG A 210 -12.33 13.46 7.94
N GLY A 211 -13.14 12.48 8.33
CA GLY A 211 -14.48 12.24 7.75
C GLY A 211 -14.50 11.52 6.39
N TYR A 212 -13.36 11.11 5.85
CA TYR A 212 -13.27 10.31 4.63
C TYR A 212 -13.49 8.81 4.93
N LYS A 213 -14.11 8.09 3.98
CA LYS A 213 -14.24 6.63 4.04
C LYS A 213 -12.86 5.97 3.97
N PHE A 214 -12.67 4.87 4.68
CA PHE A 214 -11.37 4.18 4.70
C PHE A 214 -11.03 3.60 3.33
N SER A 215 -11.99 2.96 2.67
CA SER A 215 -11.84 2.38 1.32
C SER A 215 -11.28 3.38 0.30
N THR A 216 -11.77 4.62 0.30
CA THR A 216 -11.27 5.69 -0.58
C THR A 216 -9.80 6.01 -0.32
N TYR A 217 -9.39 6.08 0.94
CA TYR A 217 -8.02 6.34 1.32
C TYR A 217 -7.11 5.15 1.00
N ALA A 218 -7.54 3.93 1.33
CA ALA A 218 -6.79 2.70 1.12
C ALA A 218 -6.55 2.40 -0.36
N PHE A 219 -7.51 2.73 -1.24
CA PHE A 219 -7.37 2.53 -2.68
C PHE A 219 -6.05 3.09 -3.25
N TRP A 220 -5.67 4.30 -2.85
CA TRP A 220 -4.44 4.94 -3.33
C TRP A 220 -3.19 4.17 -2.88
N TRP A 221 -3.12 3.76 -1.62
CA TRP A 221 -2.00 3.01 -1.08
C TRP A 221 -1.87 1.62 -1.71
N ILE A 222 -3.00 0.93 -1.93
CA ILE A 222 -3.06 -0.37 -2.60
C ILE A 222 -2.59 -0.22 -4.05
N LYS A 223 -3.18 0.71 -4.82
CA LYS A 223 -2.80 0.98 -6.21
C LYS A 223 -1.32 1.32 -6.34
N GLN A 224 -0.79 2.17 -5.44
CA GLN A 224 0.60 2.58 -5.44
C GLN A 224 1.53 1.39 -5.19
N ALA A 225 1.23 0.54 -4.20
CA ALA A 225 2.04 -0.62 -3.88
C ALA A 225 2.09 -1.61 -5.05
N ILE A 226 0.93 -1.92 -5.65
CA ILE A 226 0.84 -2.81 -6.82
C ILE A 226 1.60 -2.23 -8.02
N THR A 227 1.39 -0.95 -8.35
CA THR A 227 2.05 -0.30 -9.49
C THR A 227 3.56 -0.29 -9.33
N ARG A 228 4.04 -0.04 -8.10
CA ARG A 228 5.47 -0.09 -7.77
C ARG A 228 6.02 -1.50 -7.90
N ALA A 229 5.31 -2.51 -7.39
CA ALA A 229 5.73 -3.90 -7.48
C ALA A 229 5.85 -4.37 -8.93
N ILE A 230 4.90 -4.00 -9.80
CA ILE A 230 5.00 -4.29 -11.24
C ILE A 230 6.26 -3.67 -11.82
N ALA A 231 6.52 -2.39 -11.54
CA ALA A 231 7.72 -1.74 -12.05
C ALA A 231 9.04 -2.37 -11.53
N ASP A 232 9.02 -2.85 -10.28
CA ASP A 232 10.20 -3.37 -9.61
C ASP A 232 10.46 -4.86 -9.88
N LYS A 233 9.42 -5.67 -10.14
CA LYS A 233 9.45 -7.14 -10.10
C LYS A 233 8.89 -7.84 -11.34
N SER A 234 8.21 -7.17 -12.26
CA SER A 234 7.53 -7.84 -13.40
C SER A 234 8.47 -8.37 -14.48
N ARG A 235 9.78 -8.14 -14.35
CA ARG A 235 10.79 -8.51 -15.34
C ARG A 235 11.93 -9.24 -14.64
N THR A 236 12.50 -10.22 -15.33
CA THR A 236 13.68 -10.97 -14.85
C THR A 236 14.84 -10.06 -14.51
N ILE A 237 15.04 -9.01 -15.30
CA ILE A 237 16.03 -7.96 -15.04
C ILE A 237 15.30 -6.71 -14.58
N ARG A 238 15.72 -6.20 -13.42
CA ARG A 238 15.17 -4.97 -12.84
C ARG A 238 15.51 -3.77 -13.73
N ILE A 239 14.48 -3.07 -14.19
CA ILE A 239 14.60 -1.82 -14.95
C ILE A 239 14.15 -0.66 -14.06
N PRO A 240 14.90 0.45 -13.99
CA PRO A 240 14.47 1.65 -13.28
C PRO A 240 13.10 2.19 -13.73
N VAL A 241 12.29 2.66 -12.77
CA VAL A 241 10.91 3.12 -13.01
C VAL A 241 10.81 4.18 -14.11
N HIS A 242 11.74 5.15 -14.13
CA HIS A 242 11.73 6.24 -15.11
C HIS A 242 11.93 5.74 -16.56
N LEU A 243 12.61 4.62 -16.77
CA LEU A 243 12.72 4.00 -18.10
C LEU A 243 11.42 3.31 -18.48
N LEU A 244 10.77 2.62 -17.53
CA LEU A 244 9.46 2.00 -17.75
C LEU A 244 8.38 3.05 -18.06
N GLU A 245 8.43 4.22 -17.43
CA GLU A 245 7.55 5.35 -17.75
C GLU A 245 7.72 5.82 -19.21
N LYS A 246 8.97 5.89 -19.70
CA LYS A 246 9.25 6.18 -21.12
C LYS A 246 8.66 5.11 -22.03
N VAL A 247 8.85 3.82 -21.71
CA VAL A 247 8.28 2.70 -22.47
C VAL A 247 6.76 2.81 -22.55
N ARG A 248 6.08 3.03 -21.42
CA ARG A 248 4.61 3.20 -21.37
C ARG A 248 4.14 4.43 -22.15
N LYS A 249 4.91 5.52 -22.10
CA LYS A 249 4.61 6.74 -22.87
C LYS A 249 4.68 6.46 -24.37
N VAL A 250 5.74 5.79 -24.83
CA VAL A 250 5.92 5.40 -26.24
C VAL A 250 4.78 4.47 -26.68
N GLN A 251 4.45 3.44 -25.91
CA GLN A 251 3.35 2.52 -26.23
C GLN A 251 1.98 3.22 -26.29
N ARG A 252 1.71 4.14 -25.37
CA ARG A 252 0.46 4.91 -25.37
C ARG A 252 0.37 5.81 -26.59
N VAL A 253 1.43 6.56 -26.89
CA VAL A 253 1.48 7.45 -28.05
C VAL A 253 1.38 6.68 -29.37
N SER A 254 2.02 5.50 -29.45
CA SER A 254 1.89 4.59 -30.61
C SER A 254 0.43 4.23 -30.85
N ARG A 255 -0.28 3.74 -29.82
CA ARG A 255 -1.70 3.38 -29.93
C ARG A 255 -2.58 4.56 -30.31
N GLU A 256 -2.36 5.72 -29.71
CA GLU A 256 -3.08 6.95 -30.07
C GLU A 256 -2.86 7.34 -31.54
N LEU A 257 -1.65 7.16 -32.08
CA LEU A 257 -1.35 7.41 -33.50
C LEU A 257 -1.91 6.32 -34.42
N GLU A 258 -1.90 5.06 -34.00
CA GLU A 258 -2.53 3.96 -34.74
C GLU A 258 -4.03 4.21 -34.93
N ASP A 259 -4.71 4.66 -33.87
CA ASP A 259 -6.12 5.03 -33.90
C ASP A 259 -6.40 6.25 -34.80
N GLU A 260 -5.51 7.25 -34.80
CA GLU A 260 -5.64 8.47 -35.61
C GLU A 260 -5.31 8.26 -37.09
N LEU A 261 -4.29 7.47 -37.40
CA LEU A 261 -3.75 7.29 -38.76
C LEU A 261 -4.35 6.07 -39.48
N GLY A 262 -4.93 5.12 -38.74
CA GLY A 262 -5.41 3.85 -39.28
C GLY A 262 -4.29 2.93 -39.81
N ARG A 263 -3.03 3.21 -39.46
CA ARG A 263 -1.82 2.45 -39.82
C ARG A 263 -0.80 2.48 -38.68
N GLU A 264 0.18 1.59 -38.72
CA GLU A 264 1.31 1.65 -37.78
C GLU A 264 2.10 2.96 -37.96
N PRO A 265 2.38 3.69 -36.85
CA PRO A 265 3.12 4.95 -36.88
C PRO A 265 4.63 4.72 -37.01
N ASN A 266 5.31 5.65 -37.67
CA ASN A 266 6.77 5.62 -37.78
C ASN A 266 7.43 6.10 -36.48
N VAL A 267 8.67 5.65 -36.23
CA VAL A 267 9.51 6.05 -35.08
C VAL A 267 9.62 7.58 -34.96
N GLN A 268 9.68 8.30 -36.09
CA GLN A 268 9.70 9.77 -36.13
C GLN A 268 8.38 10.38 -35.63
N GLU A 269 7.24 9.87 -36.10
CA GLU A 269 5.90 10.35 -35.70
C GLU A 269 5.68 10.14 -34.20
N ILE A 270 6.10 8.97 -33.68
CA ILE A 270 6.06 8.66 -32.25
C ILE A 270 7.01 9.58 -31.47
N SER A 271 8.23 9.80 -31.97
CA SER A 271 9.24 10.67 -31.35
C SER A 271 8.73 12.10 -31.19
N GLU A 272 8.11 12.66 -32.23
CA GLU A 272 7.54 14.01 -32.23
C GLU A 272 6.40 14.14 -31.21
N LYS A 273 5.41 13.23 -31.26
CA LYS A 273 4.26 13.28 -30.34
C LYS A 273 4.64 12.92 -28.90
N ALA A 274 5.59 12.00 -28.71
CA ALA A 274 6.09 11.63 -27.39
C ALA A 274 7.12 12.64 -26.82
N GLN A 275 7.63 13.57 -27.62
CA GLN A 275 8.71 14.50 -27.24
C GLN A 275 9.92 13.77 -26.65
N LEU A 276 10.35 12.70 -27.31
CA LEU A 276 11.51 11.89 -26.94
C LEU A 276 12.48 11.85 -28.13
N PRO A 277 13.81 11.69 -27.93
CA PRO A 277 14.73 11.53 -29.04
C PRO A 277 14.42 10.28 -29.86
N ILE A 278 14.51 10.36 -31.20
CA ILE A 278 14.28 9.25 -32.15
C ILE A 278 15.06 7.99 -31.71
N LYS A 279 16.33 8.14 -31.34
CA LYS A 279 17.19 7.04 -30.86
C LYS A 279 16.58 6.31 -29.65
N ALA A 280 16.03 7.06 -28.69
CA ALA A 280 15.43 6.47 -27.50
C ALA A 280 14.11 5.75 -27.81
N VAL A 281 13.34 6.23 -28.79
CA VAL A 281 12.12 5.55 -29.25
C VAL A 281 12.47 4.26 -30.01
N ALA A 282 13.48 4.31 -30.89
CA ALA A 282 13.98 3.14 -31.61
C ALA A 282 14.49 2.04 -30.66
N GLU A 283 15.27 2.42 -29.65
CA GLU A 283 15.77 1.50 -28.62
C GLU A 283 14.62 0.84 -27.84
N ILE A 284 13.57 1.61 -27.51
CA ILE A 284 12.40 1.11 -26.77
C ILE A 284 11.53 0.15 -27.60
N LEU A 285 11.38 0.42 -28.90
CA LEU A 285 10.59 -0.41 -29.80
C LEU A 285 11.33 -1.69 -30.22
N GLY A 286 12.60 -1.85 -29.84
CA GLY A 286 13.39 -3.01 -30.22
C GLY A 286 13.71 -3.05 -31.72
N SER A 287 13.52 -1.94 -32.43
CA SER A 287 14.08 -1.74 -33.77
C SER A 287 15.57 -1.46 -33.60
N GLY A 288 16.31 -2.49 -33.20
CA GLY A 288 17.76 -2.52 -33.36
C GLY A 288 18.04 -2.49 -34.85
N THR A 289 18.25 -1.29 -35.40
CA THR A 289 19.13 -1.15 -36.56
C THR A 289 20.53 -1.49 -36.06
N ASP A 290 20.83 -2.79 -36.04
CA ASP A 290 22.19 -3.28 -36.08
C ASP A 290 22.69 -2.98 -37.51
N ASP A 291 23.22 -1.77 -37.69
CA ASP A 291 24.10 -1.41 -38.81
C ASP A 291 25.56 -1.58 -38.39
#